data_AF-A0A2W7RH03-F1
#
_entry.id   AF-A0A2W7RH03-F1
#
_cell.length_a   1.000
_cell.length_b   1.000
_cell.length_c   1.000
_cell.angle_alpha   90.00
_cell.angle_beta   90.00
_cell.angle_gamma   90.00
#
_symmetry.space_group_name_H-M   'P 1'
#
loop_
_entity.id
_entity.type
_entity.pdbx_description
1 polymer ?
#
loop_
_entity_poly.entity_id
_entity_poly.type
_entity_poly.pdbx_seq_one_letter_code
_entity_poly.pdbx_strand_id
1 'polypeptide(L)'
;MPKKGQTNNPAGRPKGISNKANRPLKENVTAFLEKNWVKIERDINKLDPYARVQIYEKLLSFVLPRLKSVDGNISVTQKLDGLTDSQLNNLIDSILNEKQNV
;
A
#
# COMPACT_ATOMS: atom_id res chain seq x y z
N MET A 1 -11.90 39.03 13.33
CA MET A 1 -12.25 37.66 13.76
C MET A 1 -13.34 37.15 12.82
N PRO A 2 -13.31 35.88 12.38
CA PRO A 2 -14.40 35.33 11.57
C PRO A 2 -15.71 35.32 12.38
N LYS A 3 -16.85 35.54 11.71
CA LYS A 3 -18.17 35.50 12.35
C LYS A 3 -18.49 34.08 12.82
N LYS A 4 -19.34 33.95 13.84
CA LYS A 4 -19.83 32.65 14.32
C LYS A 4 -20.43 31.87 13.14
N GLY A 5 -19.85 30.71 12.83
CA GLY A 5 -20.23 29.88 11.67
C GLY A 5 -19.34 30.03 10.42
N GLN A 6 -18.30 30.87 10.45
CA GLN A 6 -17.33 30.99 9.34
C GLN A 6 -15.94 30.50 9.75
N THR A 7 -15.31 29.74 8.86
CA THR A 7 -13.90 29.32 8.99
C THR A 7 -12.97 30.50 8.68
N ASN A 8 -11.85 30.62 9.40
CA ASN A 8 -10.80 31.58 9.08
C ASN A 8 -9.95 31.12 7.86
N ASN A 9 -10.20 29.92 7.34
CA ASN A 9 -9.55 29.37 6.15
C ASN A 9 -10.60 28.90 5.12
N PRO A 10 -11.11 29.81 4.27
CA PRO A 10 -12.11 29.50 3.25
C PRO A 10 -11.60 28.56 2.14
N ALA A 11 -10.27 28.48 1.93
CA ALA A 11 -9.67 27.58 0.94
C ALA A 11 -9.48 26.14 1.45
N GLY A 12 -9.80 25.88 2.72
CA GLY A 12 -9.61 24.58 3.35
C GLY A 12 -8.13 24.16 3.45
N ARG A 13 -7.88 22.94 3.91
CA ARG A 13 -6.54 22.37 3.89
C ARG A 13 -6.17 22.08 2.43
N PRO A 14 -4.97 22.49 1.95
CA PRO A 14 -4.56 22.24 0.57
C PRO A 14 -4.64 20.74 0.24
N LYS A 15 -5.29 20.42 -0.88
CA LYS A 15 -5.48 19.05 -1.37
C LYS A 15 -4.11 18.43 -1.66
N GLY A 16 -3.77 17.33 -1.00
CA GLY A 16 -2.48 16.63 -1.15
C GLY A 16 -1.48 16.82 0.00
N ILE A 17 -1.76 17.63 1.02
CA ILE A 17 -0.90 17.67 2.22
C ILE A 17 -1.14 16.44 3.09
N SER A 18 -0.36 15.38 2.82
CA SER A 18 -0.18 14.22 3.71
C SER A 18 0.15 14.67 5.13
N ASN A 19 -0.23 13.89 6.14
CA ASN A 19 -0.03 14.20 7.55
C ASN A 19 1.43 14.58 7.83
N LYS A 20 1.69 15.89 8.03
CA LYS A 20 3.02 16.47 8.26
C LYS A 20 3.78 15.79 9.41
N ALA A 21 3.07 15.17 10.36
CA ALA A 21 3.67 14.44 11.47
C ALA A 21 4.28 13.08 11.08
N ASN A 22 3.77 12.38 10.06
CA ASN A 22 4.21 11.02 9.72
C ASN A 22 5.35 10.99 8.70
N ARG A 23 5.49 12.06 7.90
CA ARG A 23 6.55 12.15 6.87
C ARG A 23 7.97 12.14 7.46
N PRO A 24 8.27 12.94 8.50
CA PRO A 24 9.59 12.96 9.13
C PRO A 24 9.96 11.62 9.75
N LEU A 25 9.00 10.94 10.38
CA LEU A 25 9.26 9.64 11.00
C LEU A 25 9.58 8.58 9.94
N LYS A 26 8.81 8.52 8.85
CA LYS A 26 9.07 7.56 7.77
C LYS A 26 10.44 7.80 7.14
N GLU A 27 10.78 9.05 6.84
CA GLU A 27 12.10 9.44 6.31
C GLU A 27 13.23 9.05 7.27
N ASN A 28 13.08 9.33 8.57
CA ASN A 28 14.07 8.97 9.58
C ASN A 28 14.23 7.45 9.75
N VAL A 29 13.14 6.69 9.71
CA VAL A 29 13.17 5.23 9.79
C VAL A 29 13.87 4.65 8.56
N THR A 30 13.54 5.14 7.35
CA THR A 30 14.22 4.72 6.11
C THR A 30 15.72 5.00 6.20
N ALA A 31 16.11 6.22 6.55
CA ALA A 31 17.52 6.61 6.65
C ALA A 31 18.28 5.78 7.71
N PHE A 32 17.63 5.47 8.83
CA PHE A 32 18.20 4.59 9.86
C PHE A 32 18.41 3.17 9.33
N LEU A 33 17.42 2.60 8.64
CA LEU A 33 17.51 1.24 8.09
C LEU A 33 18.60 1.15 7.02
N GLU A 34 18.64 2.10 6.08
CA GLU A 34 19.67 2.17 5.03
C GLU A 34 21.08 2.27 5.63
N LYS A 35 21.26 3.16 6.62
CA LYS A 35 22.55 3.34 7.30
C LYS A 35 23.04 2.06 8.00
N ASN A 36 22.13 1.25 8.52
CA ASN A 36 22.47 0.03 9.26
C ASN A 36 22.46 -1.24 8.40
N TRP A 37 22.14 -1.13 7.11
CA TRP A 37 21.99 -2.29 6.21
C TRP A 37 23.23 -3.19 6.18
N VAL A 38 24.42 -2.60 6.02
CA VAL A 38 25.71 -3.33 6.00
C VAL A 38 25.95 -4.09 7.31
N LYS A 39 25.52 -3.52 8.45
CA LYS A 39 25.64 -4.18 9.75
C LYS A 39 24.70 -5.39 9.83
N ILE A 40 23.44 -5.22 9.41
CA ILE A 40 22.44 -6.29 9.38
C ILE A 40 22.92 -7.45 8.50
N GLU A 41 23.47 -7.16 7.32
CA GLU A 41 24.01 -8.20 6.43
C GLU A 41 25.14 -9.00 7.10
N ARG A 42 26.08 -8.32 7.77
CA ARG A 42 27.14 -8.99 8.53
C ARG A 42 26.60 -9.84 9.67
N ASP A 43 25.58 -9.35 10.38
CA ASP A 43 24.96 -10.09 11.48
C ASP A 43 24.22 -11.33 10.95
N ILE A 44 23.53 -11.24 9.80
CA ILE A 44 22.91 -12.39 9.12
C ILE A 44 23.94 -13.45 8.73
N ASN A 45 25.12 -13.02 8.23
CA ASN A 45 26.18 -13.95 7.86
C ASN A 45 26.78 -14.69 9.06
N LYS A 46 26.70 -14.11 10.26
CA LYS A 46 27.17 -14.73 11.52
C LYS A 46 26.14 -15.66 12.17
N LEU A 47 24.89 -15.68 11.70
CA LEU A 47 23.87 -16.56 12.23
C LEU A 47 24.15 -18.03 11.90
N ASP A 48 23.57 -18.90 12.71
CA ASP A 48 23.51 -20.33 12.44
C ASP A 48 22.94 -20.59 11.03
N PRO A 49 23.45 -21.60 10.29
CA PRO A 49 22.97 -21.89 8.94
C PRO A 49 21.46 -22.02 8.82
N TYR A 50 20.79 -22.65 9.79
CA TYR A 50 19.33 -22.81 9.76
C TYR A 50 18.62 -21.46 9.90
N ALA A 51 19.03 -20.65 10.89
CA ALA A 51 18.47 -19.32 11.12
C ALA A 51 18.67 -18.40 9.89
N ARG A 52 19.84 -18.49 9.25
CA ARG A 52 20.12 -17.77 8.01
C ARG A 52 19.14 -18.15 6.91
N VAL A 53 18.95 -19.45 6.64
CA VAL A 53 18.00 -19.93 5.62
C VAL A 53 16.57 -19.43 5.89
N GLN A 54 16.11 -19.45 7.14
CA GLN A 54 14.79 -18.93 7.50
C GLN A 54 14.63 -17.42 7.23
N ILE A 55 15.67 -16.62 7.45
CA ILE A 55 15.63 -15.20 7.12
C ILE A 55 15.56 -15.00 5.61
N TYR A 56 16.34 -15.76 4.84
CA TYR A 56 16.27 -15.72 3.37
C TYR A 56 14.87 -16.05 2.87
N GLU A 57 14.23 -17.10 3.39
CA GLU A 57 12.85 -17.46 3.05
C GLU A 57 11.87 -16.30 3.30
N LYS A 58 12.01 -15.60 4.44
CA LYS A 58 11.20 -14.42 4.75
C LYS A 58 11.48 -13.25 3.81
N LEU A 59 12.73 -12.98 3.44
CA LEU A 59 13.07 -11.92 2.49
C LEU A 59 12.53 -12.21 1.10
N LEU A 60 12.63 -13.47 0.65
CA LEU A 60 12.07 -13.91 -0.63
C LEU A 60 10.56 -13.69 -0.72
N SER A 61 9.84 -13.67 0.41
CA SER A 61 8.40 -13.36 0.44
C SER A 61 8.02 -11.98 -0.10
N PHE A 62 8.94 -11.03 0.00
CA PHE A 62 8.72 -9.65 -0.40
C PHE A 62 9.16 -9.40 -1.84
N VAL A 63 10.03 -10.24 -2.38
CA VAL A 63 10.59 -10.10 -3.74
C VAL A 63 9.85 -10.98 -4.74
N LEU A 64 9.48 -12.20 -4.34
CA LEU A 64 8.78 -13.14 -5.19
C LEU A 64 7.27 -13.02 -4.99
N PRO A 65 6.47 -13.05 -6.07
CA PRO A 65 5.02 -13.17 -5.96
C PRO A 65 4.68 -14.45 -5.20
N ARG A 66 4.11 -14.31 -4.00
CA ARG A 66 3.52 -15.45 -3.29
C ARG A 66 2.09 -15.64 -3.76
N LEU A 67 1.70 -16.90 -3.96
CA LEU A 67 0.29 -17.25 -4.06
C LEU A 67 -0.38 -16.78 -2.78
N LYS A 68 -1.18 -15.71 -2.88
CA LYS A 68 -1.97 -15.24 -1.74
C LYS A 68 -2.94 -16.36 -1.41
N SER A 69 -2.96 -16.80 -0.16
CA SER A 69 -4.05 -17.65 0.32
C SER A 69 -5.35 -16.95 -0.04
N VAL A 70 -6.18 -17.61 -0.85
CA VAL A 70 -7.53 -17.13 -1.15
C VAL A 70 -8.33 -17.35 0.12
N ASP A 71 -8.23 -16.42 1.07
CA ASP A 71 -9.24 -16.30 2.10
C ASP A 71 -10.55 -16.02 1.36
N GLY A 72 -11.56 -16.88 1.55
CA GLY A 72 -12.81 -16.89 0.76
C GLY A 72 -13.63 -15.59 0.76
N ASN A 73 -13.13 -14.54 1.40
CA ASN A 73 -13.64 -13.17 1.34
C ASN A 73 -12.85 -12.36 0.29
N ILE A 74 -13.00 -12.72 -0.98
CA ILE A 74 -12.40 -11.97 -2.07
C ILE A 74 -13.07 -10.59 -2.12
N SER A 75 -12.32 -9.54 -1.79
CA SER A 75 -12.79 -8.15 -1.91
C SER A 75 -13.03 -7.84 -3.38
N VAL A 76 -14.10 -7.11 -3.71
CA VAL A 76 -14.44 -6.71 -5.10
C VAL A 76 -13.24 -6.10 -5.82
N THR A 77 -12.46 -5.29 -5.11
CA THR A 77 -11.20 -4.70 -5.59
C THR A 77 -10.22 -5.72 -6.16
N GLN A 78 -10.03 -6.86 -5.50
CA GLN A 78 -9.11 -7.91 -5.95
C GLN A 78 -9.59 -8.64 -7.20
N LYS A 79 -10.92 -8.70 -7.43
CA LYS A 79 -11.49 -9.27 -8.66
C LYS A 79 -11.33 -8.33 -9.85
N LEU A 80 -11.31 -7.02 -9.59
CA LEU A 80 -11.12 -6.00 -10.61
C LEU A 80 -9.65 -5.90 -11.05
N ASP A 81 -8.70 -6.12 -10.14
CA ASP A 81 -7.25 -6.07 -10.43
C ASP A 81 -6.79 -7.07 -11.51
N GLY A 82 -7.56 -8.14 -11.75
CA GLY A 82 -7.26 -9.17 -12.75
C GLY A 82 -7.93 -8.99 -14.11
N LEU A 83 -8.70 -7.91 -14.30
CA LEU A 83 -9.42 -7.67 -15.54
C LEU A 83 -8.60 -6.79 -16.49
N THR A 84 -8.71 -7.09 -17.78
CA THR A 84 -8.19 -6.19 -18.84
C THR A 84 -9.07 -4.96 -18.99
N ASP A 85 -8.51 -3.87 -19.53
CA ASP A 85 -9.24 -2.62 -19.77
C ASP A 85 -10.51 -2.83 -20.60
N SER A 86 -10.47 -3.74 -21.58
CA SER A 86 -11.65 -4.08 -22.39
C SER A 86 -12.73 -4.78 -21.59
N GLN A 87 -12.35 -5.70 -20.69
CA GLN A 87 -13.31 -6.40 -19.82
C GLN A 87 -13.92 -5.44 -18.79
N LEU A 88 -13.14 -4.48 -18.31
CA LEU A 88 -13.63 -3.46 -17.40
C LEU A 88 -14.65 -2.53 -18.07
N ASN A 89 -14.37 -2.12 -19.31
CA ASN A 89 -15.31 -1.30 -20.10
C ASN A 89 -16.63 -2.04 -20.34
N ASN A 90 -16.59 -3.32 -20.73
CA ASN A 90 -17.80 -4.12 -20.93
C ASN A 90 -18.64 -4.24 -19.65
N LEU A 91 -18.00 -4.34 -18.48
CA LEU A 91 -18.69 -4.39 -17.19
C LEU A 91 -19.36 -3.04 -16.86
N ILE A 92 -18.66 -1.94 -17.10
CA ILE A 92 -19.20 -0.58 -16.93
C ILE A 92 -20.41 -0.36 -17.82
N ASP A 93 -20.32 -0.75 -19.09
CA ASP A 93 -21.43 -0.63 -20.05
C ASP A 93 -22.64 -1.47 -19.62
N SER A 94 -22.40 -2.67 -19.11
CA SER A 94 -23.46 -3.55 -18.59
C SER A 94 -24.20 -2.90 -17.41
N ILE A 95 -23.48 -2.30 -16.46
CA ILE A 95 -24.06 -1.62 -15.29
C ILE A 95 -24.82 -0.34 -15.69
N LEU A 96 -24.31 0.42 -16.65
CA LEU A 96 -24.95 1.64 -17.13
C LEU A 96 -26.25 1.34 -17.89
N ASN A 97 -26.26 0.28 -18.70
CA ASN A 97 -27.45 -0.15 -19.44
C ASN A 97 -28.53 -0.75 -18.53
N GLU A 98 -28.14 -1.41 -17.44
CA GLU A 98 -29.10 -1.94 -16.45
C GLU A 98 -29.86 -0.81 -15.71
N LYS A 99 -29.18 0.32 -15.45
CA LYS A 99 -29.81 1.52 -14.84
C LYS A 99 -30.73 2.31 -15.75
N GLN A 100 -30.72 2.06 -17.07
CA GLN A 100 -31.59 2.73 -18.04
C GLN A 100 -32.94 2.02 -18.20
N ASN A 101 -33.08 0.78 -17.70
CA ASN A 101 -34.28 -0.05 -17.79
C ASN A 101 -35.10 -0.11 -16.48
N VAL A 102 -34.88 0.83 -15.56
CA VAL A 102 -35.63 1.00 -14.30
C VAL A 102 -36.19 2.41 -14.21
#